data_AF-A0A1V6F2E6-F1
#
_entry.id   AF-A0A1V6F2E6-F1
#
_cell.length_a   1.000
_cell.length_b   1.000
_cell.length_c   1.000
_cell.angle_alpha   90.00
_cell.angle_beta   90.00
_cell.angle_gamma   90.00
#
_symmetry.space_group_name_H-M   'P 1'
#
loop_
_entity.id
_entity.type
_entity.pdbx_description
1 polymer ?
#
loop_
_entity_poly.entity_id
_entity_poly.type
_entity_poly.pdbx_seq_one_letter_code
_entity_poly.pdbx_strand_id
1 'polypeptide(L)'
;MRKVFLITMLLLILLPLTAQSNIPRPNFSPYNNNGSSLLNWNKLSMSHSLGFQAGTASTGEGYYLSLYTNHLKYKFNPKLEMNLDLNFVNYGGFNTGSKLELDNANYSRIIPEFSLRYTPRDNIQIQFQMISGSILNPYKNSYLQNW
;
A
#
# COMPACT_ATOMS: atom_id res chain seq x y z
N MET A 1 25.94 17.30 -59.53
CA MET A 1 26.54 18.21 -58.54
C MET A 1 25.62 19.35 -58.10
N ARG A 2 25.19 20.28 -58.97
CA ARG A 2 24.38 21.47 -58.59
C ARG A 2 23.07 21.15 -57.84
N LYS A 3 22.34 20.11 -58.24
CA LYS A 3 21.10 19.68 -57.57
C LYS A 3 21.35 19.13 -56.16
N VAL A 4 22.47 18.44 -55.96
CA VAL A 4 22.86 17.89 -54.65
C VAL A 4 23.20 19.03 -53.68
N PHE A 5 23.95 20.04 -54.15
CA PHE A 5 24.24 21.25 -53.38
C PHE A 5 22.98 22.03 -52.98
N LEU A 6 21.99 22.11 -53.87
CA LEU A 6 20.72 22.77 -53.56
C LEU A 6 19.92 22.02 -52.49
N ILE A 7 19.92 20.69 -52.55
CA ILE A 7 19.22 19.85 -51.57
C ILE A 7 19.89 19.94 -50.20
N THR A 8 21.23 19.88 -50.13
CA THR A 8 21.95 20.02 -48.85
C THR A 8 21.80 21.41 -48.26
N MET A 9 21.81 22.46 -49.09
CA MET A 9 21.58 23.83 -48.62
C MET A 9 20.15 24.02 -48.11
N LEU A 10 19.14 23.44 -48.77
CA LEU A 10 17.76 23.45 -48.30
C LEU A 10 17.60 22.71 -46.95
N LEU A 11 18.26 21.57 -46.80
CA LEU A 11 18.26 20.79 -45.54
C LEU A 11 18.88 21.57 -44.37
N LEU A 12 19.98 22.29 -44.61
CA LEU A 12 20.64 23.10 -43.58
C LEU A 12 19.75 24.27 -43.10
N ILE A 13 18.90 24.81 -43.97
CA ILE A 13 17.96 25.90 -43.64
C ILE A 13 16.75 25.37 -42.85
N LEU A 14 16.34 24.12 -43.08
CA LEU A 14 15.16 23.51 -42.43
C LEU A 14 15.43 22.99 -41.00
N LEU A 15 16.68 22.68 -40.64
CA LEU A 15 17.06 22.22 -39.30
C LEU A 15 16.75 23.20 -38.15
N PRO A 16 17.04 24.52 -38.24
CA PRO A 16 16.72 25.45 -37.15
C PRO A 16 15.21 25.70 -36.97
N LEU A 17 14.38 25.42 -37.99
CA LEU A 17 12.92 25.54 -37.91
C LEU A 17 12.30 24.49 -36.97
N THR A 18 12.88 23.29 -36.87
CA THR A 18 12.42 22.27 -35.89
C THR A 18 12.89 22.59 -34.47
N ALA A 19 14.04 23.25 -34.32
CA ALA A 19 14.56 23.69 -33.02
C ALA A 19 13.76 24.84 -32.38
N GLN A 20 13.08 25.66 -33.19
CA GLN A 20 12.16 26.70 -32.71
C GLN A 20 10.74 26.19 -32.46
N SER A 21 10.41 24.96 -32.90
CA SER A 21 9.14 24.36 -32.54
C SER A 21 9.15 24.07 -31.05
N ASN A 22 8.31 24.79 -30.31
CA ASN A 22 8.18 24.66 -28.87
C ASN A 22 7.39 23.37 -28.56
N ILE A 23 7.96 22.22 -28.91
CA ILE A 23 7.39 20.91 -28.61
C ILE A 23 7.33 20.83 -27.09
N PRO A 24 6.14 20.68 -26.49
CA PRO A 24 6.02 20.57 -25.04
C PRO A 24 6.85 19.36 -24.59
N ARG A 25 7.95 19.63 -23.88
CA ARG A 25 8.80 18.57 -23.33
C ARG A 25 8.05 17.94 -22.16
N PRO A 26 7.91 16.61 -22.10
CA PRO A 26 7.35 15.96 -20.93
C PRO A 26 8.22 16.29 -19.71
N ASN A 27 7.61 16.92 -18.71
CA ASN A 27 8.27 17.25 -17.47
C ASN A 27 8.25 16.03 -16.54
N PHE A 28 9.39 15.36 -16.41
CA PHE A 28 9.56 14.20 -15.53
C PHE A 28 9.94 14.58 -14.09
N SER A 29 9.80 15.85 -13.69
CA SER A 29 10.06 16.27 -12.31
C SER A 29 9.01 15.65 -11.37
N PRO A 30 9.42 14.84 -10.37
CA PRO A 30 8.50 14.27 -9.39
C PRO A 30 7.93 15.31 -8.42
N TYR A 31 8.42 16.57 -8.48
CA TYR A 31 8.03 17.67 -7.60
C TYR A 31 7.05 18.66 -8.26
N ASN A 32 6.63 18.41 -9.50
CA ASN A 32 5.70 19.32 -10.17
C ASN A 32 4.24 18.96 -9.82
N ASN A 33 3.64 19.74 -8.92
CA ASN A 33 2.27 19.56 -8.40
C ASN A 33 1.15 19.76 -9.43
N ASN A 34 1.45 20.06 -10.69
CA ASN A 34 0.47 20.46 -11.70
C ASN A 34 0.10 19.38 -12.74
N GLY A 35 0.46 18.11 -12.49
CA GLY A 35 0.07 17.00 -13.36
C GLY A 35 -0.84 16.02 -12.62
N SER A 36 -1.87 15.53 -13.31
CA SER A 36 -2.64 14.34 -12.96
C SER A 36 -1.73 13.10 -12.91
N SER A 37 -0.86 13.04 -11.89
CA SER A 37 -0.04 11.88 -11.60
C SER A 37 -0.95 10.77 -11.09
N LEU A 38 -0.77 9.56 -11.65
CA LEU A 38 -1.38 8.32 -11.16
C LEU A 38 -1.03 8.04 -9.69
N LEU A 39 -0.01 8.71 -9.15
CA LEU A 39 0.42 8.67 -7.75
C LEU A 39 0.35 10.07 -7.13
N ASN A 40 -0.79 10.74 -7.26
CA ASN A 40 -1.04 11.98 -6.51
C ASN A 40 -1.15 11.66 -5.01
N TRP A 41 -0.22 12.15 -4.20
CA TRP A 41 -0.18 11.95 -2.75
C TRP A 41 -1.41 12.52 -2.02
N ASN A 42 -2.09 13.53 -2.60
CA ASN A 42 -3.33 14.07 -2.03
C ASN A 42 -4.50 13.06 -2.07
N LYS A 43 -4.37 12.00 -2.88
CA LYS A 43 -5.33 10.88 -2.95
C LYS A 43 -4.96 9.73 -2.01
N LEU A 44 -3.77 9.77 -1.42
CA LEU A 44 -3.31 8.80 -0.44
C LEU A 44 -3.60 9.32 0.97
N SER A 45 -4.29 8.50 1.76
CA SER A 45 -4.44 8.69 3.19
C SER A 45 -3.76 7.53 3.89
N MET A 46 -2.94 7.84 4.90
CA MET A 46 -2.25 6.85 5.71
C MET A 46 -2.68 7.03 7.17
N SER A 47 -3.00 5.93 7.83
CA SER A 47 -3.18 5.90 9.29
C SER A 47 -2.51 4.67 9.88
N HIS A 48 -2.39 4.66 11.20
CA HIS A 48 -1.70 3.60 11.93
C HIS A 48 -2.57 3.18 13.11
N SER A 49 -2.62 1.88 13.38
CA SER A 49 -3.21 1.33 14.60
C SER A 49 -2.23 0.39 15.27
N LEU A 50 -2.38 0.25 16.57
CA LEU A 50 -1.57 -0.66 17.36
C LEU A 50 -2.46 -1.33 18.42
N GLY A 51 -2.30 -2.63 18.58
CA GLY A 51 -3.03 -3.47 19.52
C GLY A 51 -2.06 -4.37 20.27
N PHE A 52 -2.34 -4.57 21.56
CA PHE A 52 -1.60 -5.50 22.40
C PHE A 52 -2.59 -6.41 23.10
N GLN A 53 -2.26 -7.69 23.16
CA GLN A 53 -2.98 -8.71 23.91
C GLN A 53 -1.96 -9.56 24.65
N ALA A 54 -2.28 -9.92 25.89
CA ALA A 54 -1.52 -10.88 26.65
C ALA A 54 -2.46 -11.72 27.49
N GLY A 55 -2.09 -12.96 27.74
CA GLY A 55 -2.84 -13.87 28.58
C GLY A 55 -1.91 -14.78 29.35
N THR A 56 -2.37 -15.26 30.50
CA THR A 56 -1.64 -16.21 31.34
C THR A 56 -2.59 -17.27 31.88
N ALA A 57 -2.08 -18.48 32.03
CA ALA A 57 -2.74 -19.61 32.66
C ALA A 57 -2.18 -19.83 34.07
N SER A 58 -2.99 -20.39 34.96
CA SER A 58 -2.59 -20.71 36.34
C SER A 58 -1.47 -21.75 36.45
N THR A 59 -1.16 -22.45 35.35
CA THR A 59 -0.02 -23.36 35.21
C THR A 59 1.31 -22.63 35.01
N GLY A 60 1.29 -21.30 34.86
CA GLY A 60 2.46 -20.45 34.66
C GLY A 60 2.75 -20.12 33.20
N GLU A 61 2.09 -20.77 32.25
CA GLU A 61 2.20 -20.45 30.82
C GLU A 61 1.52 -19.13 30.49
N GLY A 62 2.07 -18.36 29.56
CA GLY A 62 1.47 -17.15 29.07
C GLY A 62 1.90 -16.83 27.65
N TYR A 63 1.14 -15.94 27.03
CA TYR A 63 1.40 -15.47 25.68
C TYR A 63 1.25 -13.95 25.62
N TYR A 64 1.91 -13.36 24.64
CA TYR A 64 1.65 -12.00 24.22
C TYR A 64 1.53 -11.94 22.70
N LEU A 65 0.74 -11.00 22.23
CA LEU A 65 0.50 -10.68 20.84
C LEU A 65 0.54 -9.17 20.70
N SER A 66 1.39 -8.65 19.83
CA SER A 66 1.32 -7.27 19.39
C SER A 66 0.99 -7.21 17.91
N LEU A 67 0.11 -6.29 17.56
CA LEU A 67 -0.29 -6.01 16.19
C LEU A 67 -0.05 -4.54 15.94
N TYR A 68 0.71 -4.22 14.91
CA TYR A 68 0.82 -2.89 14.36
C TYR A 68 0.30 -2.92 12.93
N THR A 69 -0.68 -2.09 12.61
CA THR A 69 -1.24 -2.02 11.26
C THR A 69 -0.96 -0.65 10.67
N ASN A 70 -0.35 -0.63 9.48
CA ASN A 70 -0.31 0.54 8.64
C ASN A 70 -1.44 0.46 7.61
N HIS A 71 -2.40 1.37 7.72
CA HIS A 71 -3.53 1.50 6.80
C HIS A 71 -3.17 2.49 5.70
N LEU A 72 -3.22 2.04 4.46
CA LEU A 72 -2.99 2.84 3.27
C LEU A 72 -4.26 2.86 2.43
N LYS A 73 -4.85 4.04 2.28
CA LYS A 73 -6.04 4.25 1.47
C LYS A 73 -5.72 5.15 0.28
N TYR A 74 -5.94 4.64 -0.94
CA TYR A 74 -5.77 5.40 -2.17
C TYR A 74 -7.11 5.58 -2.89
N LYS A 75 -7.54 6.83 -3.07
CA LYS A 75 -8.77 7.17 -3.82
C LYS A 75 -8.43 7.49 -5.27
N PHE A 76 -8.60 6.52 -6.18
CA PHE A 76 -8.36 6.77 -7.61
C PHE A 76 -9.30 7.86 -8.15
N ASN A 77 -10.59 7.77 -7.78
CA ASN A 77 -11.65 8.74 -8.07
C ASN A 77 -12.77 8.60 -7.01
N PRO A 78 -13.83 9.44 -7.02
CA PRO A 78 -14.91 9.37 -6.02
C PRO A 78 -15.66 8.02 -5.92
N LYS A 79 -15.55 7.17 -6.95
CA LYS A 79 -16.21 5.87 -7.06
C LYS A 79 -15.25 4.70 -6.92
N LEU A 80 -13.93 4.89 -6.98
CA LEU A 80 -12.93 3.81 -6.99
C LEU A 80 -11.88 4.02 -5.89
N GLU A 81 -12.00 3.11 -4.92
CA GLU A 81 -11.24 2.82 -3.72
C GLU A 81 -10.14 1.77 -3.74
N MET A 82 -8.92 2.00 -3.27
CA MET A 82 -8.07 0.91 -2.77
C MET A 82 -7.68 1.13 -1.32
N ASN A 83 -7.75 0.06 -0.53
CA ASN A 83 -7.22 0.00 0.83
C ASN A 83 -6.20 -1.15 0.90
N LEU A 84 -5.06 -0.88 1.52
CA LEU A 84 -3.98 -1.82 1.78
C LEU A 84 -3.63 -1.70 3.26
N ASP A 85 -3.82 -2.79 3.99
CA ASP A 85 -3.46 -2.87 5.39
C ASP A 85 -2.24 -3.79 5.55
N LEU A 86 -1.17 -3.24 6.09
CA LEU A 86 0.06 -3.98 6.38
C LEU A 86 0.11 -4.27 7.87
N ASN A 87 -0.27 -5.50 8.24
CA ASN A 87 -0.33 -5.94 9.62
C ASN A 87 1.00 -6.58 10.01
N PHE A 88 1.78 -5.92 10.87
CA PHE A 88 2.93 -6.48 11.54
C PHE A 88 2.49 -7.13 12.85
N VAL A 89 2.53 -8.46 12.89
CA VAL A 89 2.13 -9.27 14.03
C VAL A 89 3.38 -9.83 14.69
N ASN A 90 3.54 -9.62 15.99
CA ASN A 90 4.54 -10.30 16.80
C ASN A 90 3.81 -11.16 17.83
N TYR A 91 4.14 -12.45 17.86
CA TYR A 91 3.62 -13.41 18.82
C TYR A 91 4.78 -13.96 19.63
N GLY A 92 4.56 -14.14 20.93
CA GLY A 92 5.52 -14.79 21.79
C GLY A 92 4.91 -15.43 23.01
N GLY A 93 5.66 -16.35 23.60
CA GLY A 93 5.32 -17.06 24.82
C GLY A 93 6.16 -16.61 26.00
N PHE A 94 5.65 -16.80 27.20
CA PHE A 94 6.43 -16.69 28.43
C PHE A 94 5.99 -17.77 29.43
N ASN A 95 6.91 -18.19 30.29
CA ASN A 95 6.64 -19.09 31.40
C ASN A 95 6.95 -18.35 32.71
N THR A 96 6.07 -18.51 33.70
CA THR A 96 6.13 -17.92 35.04
C THR A 96 6.02 -18.96 36.15
N GLY A 97 6.03 -20.27 35.82
CA GLY A 97 5.82 -21.35 36.78
C GLY A 97 6.90 -21.46 37.88
N SER A 98 8.15 -21.09 37.56
CA SER A 98 9.26 -21.07 38.53
C SER A 98 10.12 -19.81 38.47
N LYS A 99 10.20 -19.17 37.30
CA LYS A 99 10.86 -17.87 37.05
C LYS A 99 10.23 -17.25 35.80
N LEU A 100 10.22 -15.91 35.71
CA LEU A 100 9.82 -15.21 34.48
C LEU A 100 10.86 -15.46 33.39
N GLU A 101 10.50 -16.27 32.40
CA GLU A 101 11.33 -16.58 31.24
C GLU A 101 10.52 -16.39 29.96
N LEU A 102 11.10 -15.67 28.99
CA LEU A 102 10.52 -15.57 27.65
C LEU A 102 10.79 -16.88 26.92
N ASP A 103 9.76 -17.44 26.30
CA ASP A 103 9.90 -18.63 25.47
C ASP A 103 10.68 -18.28 24.19
N ASN A 104 11.43 -19.25 23.66
CA ASN A 104 12.18 -19.12 22.41
C ASN A 104 11.28 -19.20 21.18
N ALA A 105 9.98 -19.49 21.35
CA ALA A 105 8.99 -19.59 20.26
C ALA A 105 8.42 -18.24 19.78
N ASN A 106 9.20 -17.15 19.87
CA ASN A 106 8.78 -15.83 19.41
C ASN A 106 8.92 -15.73 17.89
N TYR A 107 7.86 -15.30 17.19
CA TYR A 107 7.91 -15.07 15.76
C TYR A 107 7.15 -13.81 15.36
N SER A 108 7.61 -13.19 14.28
CA SER A 108 6.95 -12.04 13.68
C SER A 108 6.52 -12.35 12.26
N ARG A 109 5.40 -11.79 11.83
CA ARG A 109 4.88 -11.93 10.47
C ARG A 109 4.29 -10.61 9.98
N ILE A 110 4.51 -10.33 8.70
CA ILE A 110 3.79 -9.27 7.99
C ILE A 110 2.65 -9.93 7.22
N ILE A 111 1.43 -9.46 7.43
CA ILE A 111 0.21 -9.97 6.80
C ILE A 111 -0.42 -8.82 6.00
N PRO A 112 -0.29 -8.85 4.66
CA PRO A 112 -0.95 -7.86 3.81
C PRO A 112 -2.43 -8.22 3.62
N GLU A 113 -3.28 -7.22 3.78
CA GLU A 113 -4.69 -7.28 3.42
C GLU A 113 -5.00 -6.20 2.40
N PHE A 114 -5.83 -6.54 1.43
CA PHE A 114 -6.12 -5.67 0.29
C PHE A 114 -7.61 -5.62 0.06
N SER A 115 -8.13 -4.42 -0.25
CA SER A 115 -9.50 -4.21 -0.67
C SER A 115 -9.55 -3.20 -1.82
N LEU A 116 -10.16 -3.59 -2.93
CA LEU A 116 -10.53 -2.70 -4.02
C LEU A 116 -12.04 -2.53 -4.03
N ARG A 117 -12.52 -1.31 -3.82
CA ARG A 117 -13.95 -0.99 -3.75
C ARG A 117 -14.36 -0.07 -4.89
N TYR A 118 -15.36 -0.50 -5.66
CA TYR A 118 -15.94 0.27 -6.76
C TYR A 118 -17.43 0.51 -6.52
N THR A 119 -17.85 1.77 -6.47
CA THR A 119 -19.23 2.21 -6.23
C THR A 119 -19.73 2.97 -7.47
N PRO A 120 -20.18 2.28 -8.55
CA PRO A 120 -20.60 2.93 -9.80
C PRO A 120 -21.81 3.86 -9.63
N ARG A 121 -22.72 3.52 -8.71
CA ARG A 121 -23.94 4.25 -8.32
C ARG A 121 -24.14 4.10 -6.81
N ASP A 122 -24.96 4.96 -6.23
CA ASP A 122 -25.15 5.00 -4.76
C ASP A 122 -25.76 3.70 -4.19
N ASN A 123 -26.42 2.91 -5.02
CA ASN A 123 -27.06 1.64 -4.64
C ASN A 123 -26.28 0.39 -5.09
N ILE A 124 -25.09 0.52 -5.68
CA ILE A 124 -24.28 -0.60 -6.17
C ILE A 124 -22.85 -0.46 -5.66
N GLN A 125 -22.37 -1.48 -4.96
CA GLN A 125 -20.98 -1.60 -4.54
C GLN A 125 -20.42 -2.96 -4.99
N ILE A 126 -19.24 -2.93 -5.58
CA ILE A 126 -18.46 -4.10 -5.98
C ILE A 126 -17.15 -4.04 -5.21
N GLN A 127 -16.81 -5.09 -4.46
CA GLN A 127 -15.58 -5.15 -3.67
C GLN A 127 -14.82 -6.44 -3.94
N PHE A 128 -13.53 -6.30 -4.23
CA PHE A 128 -12.56 -7.39 -4.25
C PHE A 128 -11.71 -7.30 -3.00
N GLN A 129 -11.58 -8.39 -2.26
CA GLN A 129 -10.81 -8.41 -1.02
C GLN A 129 -9.89 -9.61 -0.95
N MET A 130 -8.67 -9.38 -0.48
CA MET A 130 -7.72 -10.41 -0.08
C MET A 130 -7.47 -10.27 1.42
N ILE A 131 -7.93 -11.25 2.20
CA ILE A 131 -7.70 -11.33 3.64
C ILE A 131 -6.75 -12.50 3.86
N SER A 132 -5.46 -12.20 4.03
CA SER A 132 -4.41 -13.22 4.18
C SER A 132 -4.29 -13.74 5.62
N GLY A 133 -4.86 -13.02 6.59
CA GLY A 133 -4.85 -13.39 8.00
C GLY A 133 -5.94 -14.40 8.37
N SER A 134 -6.04 -15.58 7.74
CA SER A 134 -7.14 -16.52 8.01
C SER A 134 -7.23 -17.00 9.48
N ILE A 135 -6.11 -16.98 10.22
CA ILE A 135 -6.03 -17.31 11.66
C ILE A 135 -6.50 -16.12 12.53
N LEU A 136 -6.52 -14.91 11.97
CA LEU A 136 -6.95 -13.66 12.61
C LEU A 136 -8.27 -13.12 12.02
N ASN A 137 -8.91 -13.87 11.11
CA ASN A 137 -10.16 -13.46 10.48
C ASN A 137 -11.30 -13.68 11.49
N PRO A 138 -11.92 -12.61 12.00
CA PRO A 138 -12.98 -12.73 13.00
C PRO A 138 -14.17 -13.51 12.45
N TYR A 139 -14.39 -13.61 11.13
CA TYR A 139 -15.49 -14.39 10.56
C TYR A 139 -15.24 -15.92 10.50
N LYS A 140 -14.00 -16.37 10.74
CA LYS A 140 -13.63 -17.81 10.70
C LYS A 140 -13.04 -18.34 12.00
N ASN A 141 -12.61 -17.49 12.92
CA ASN A 141 -12.04 -17.90 14.19
C ASN A 141 -13.00 -17.55 15.34
N SER A 142 -13.76 -18.55 15.81
CA SER A 142 -14.75 -18.39 16.89
C SER A 142 -14.13 -17.92 18.22
N TYR A 143 -12.82 -18.14 18.42
CA TYR A 143 -12.10 -17.65 19.59
C TYR A 143 -11.98 -16.11 19.62
N LEU A 144 -12.00 -15.47 18.45
CA LEU A 144 -11.93 -14.01 18.28
C LEU A 144 -13.30 -13.34 18.10
N GLN A 145 -14.39 -14.11 17.91
CA GLN A 145 -15.76 -13.57 17.83
C GLN A 145 -16.40 -13.26 19.18
N ASN A 146 -15.91 -13.91 20.25
CA ASN A 146 -16.47 -13.80 21.59
C ASN A 146 -15.84 -12.66 22.42
N TRP A 147 -15.15 -11.72 21.77
CA TRP A 147 -14.51 -10.55 22.37
C TRP A 147 -14.90 -9.29 21.62
#